data_AF-A0A2U3NE66-F1
#
_entry.id   AF-A0A2U3NE66-F1
#
_cell.length_a   1.000
_cell.length_b   1.000
_cell.length_c   1.000
_cell.angle_alpha   90.00
_cell.angle_beta   90.00
_cell.angle_gamma   90.00
#
_symmetry.space_group_name_H-M   'P 1'
#
loop_
_entity.id
_entity.type
_entity.pdbx_description
1 polymer ?
#
loop_
_entity_poly.entity_id
_entity_poly.type
_entity_poly.pdbx_seq_one_letter_code
_entity_poly.pdbx_strand_id
1 'polypeptide(L)' 'MHSVALSEEAMETDAETLAQGILLTADVSCLKALLEVRNEIVAAGHTPSMEVPSPHDLDAAIEKLLAHKLRRRP' A
#
# COMPACT_ATOMS: atom_id res chain seq x y z
N MET A 1 -15.19 -1.33 0.31
CA MET A 1 -14.27 -2.39 -0.13
C MET A 1 -13.21 -1.70 -0.98
N HIS A 2 -11.94 -1.71 -0.56
CA HIS A 2 -10.85 -1.13 -1.36
C HIS A 2 -10.50 -2.13 -2.46
N SER A 3 -11.07 -1.95 -3.64
CA SER A 3 -10.76 -2.78 -4.82
C SER A 3 -9.51 -2.25 -5.51
N VAL A 4 -8.62 -3.16 -5.91
CA VAL A 4 -7.50 -2.83 -6.80
C VAL A 4 -7.99 -2.89 -8.25
N ALA A 5 -7.85 -1.79 -8.98
CA ALA A 5 -8.11 -1.76 -10.41
C ALA A 5 -6.82 -2.12 -11.17
N LEU A 6 -6.89 -3.12 -12.04
CA LEU A 6 -5.79 -3.54 -12.90
C LEU A 6 -6.08 -3.08 -14.33
N SER A 7 -5.08 -2.51 -14.99
CA SER A 7 -5.18 -2.20 -16.42
C SER A 7 -4.98 -3.46 -17.25
N GLU A 8 -5.37 -3.41 -18.53
CA GLU A 8 -5.15 -4.52 -19.47
C GLU A 8 -3.66 -4.84 -19.61
N GLU A 9 -2.79 -3.82 -19.64
CA GLU A 9 -1.34 -4.00 -19.73
C GLU A 9 -0.74 -4.66 -18.48
N ALA A 10 -1.33 -4.40 -17.30
CA ALA A 10 -0.90 -5.07 -16.07
C ALA A 10 -1.20 -6.57 -16.12
N MET A 11 -2.27 -6.98 -16.80
CA MET A 11 -2.64 -8.39 -16.97
C MET A 11 -1.71 -9.15 -17.93
N GLU A 12 -0.93 -8.46 -18.76
CA GLU A 12 0.12 -9.06 -19.62
C GLU A 12 1.42 -9.39 -18.87
N THR A 13 1.50 -9.03 -17.59
CA THR A 13 2.64 -9.31 -16.71
C THR A 13 2.65 -10.75 -16.25
N ASP A 14 3.82 -11.30 -15.91
CA ASP A 14 3.87 -12.61 -15.29
C ASP A 14 3.12 -12.62 -13.94
N ALA A 15 2.54 -13.78 -13.59
CA ALA A 15 1.62 -13.88 -12.45
C ALA A 15 2.29 -13.55 -11.12
N GLU A 16 3.58 -13.84 -10.96
CA GLU A 16 4.33 -13.58 -9.74
C GLU A 16 4.57 -12.08 -9.55
N THR A 17 5.06 -11.40 -10.59
CA THR A 17 5.27 -9.95 -10.60
C THR A 17 3.96 -9.19 -10.45
N LEU A 18 2.87 -9.67 -11.06
CA LEU A 18 1.53 -9.09 -10.91
C LEU A 18 1.02 -9.25 -9.48
N ALA A 19 1.14 -10.45 -8.89
CA ALA A 19 0.75 -10.71 -7.51
C ALA A 19 1.51 -9.80 -6.53
N GLN A 20 2.82 -9.62 -6.73
CA GLN A 20 3.62 -8.70 -5.92
C GLN A 20 3.13 -7.24 -6.04
N GLY A 21 2.76 -6.80 -7.25
CA GLY A 21 2.19 -5.46 -7.47
C GLY A 21 0.85 -5.25 -6.74
N ILE A 22 -0.01 -6.27 -6.75
CA ILE A 22 -1.28 -6.25 -6.01
C ILE A 22 -1.02 -6.16 -4.51
N LEU A 23 -0.09 -6.95 -3.97
CA LEU A 23 0.26 -6.92 -2.55
C LEU A 23 0.82 -5.58 -2.11
N LEU A 24 1.74 -4.99 -2.90
CA LEU A 24 2.28 -3.66 -2.61
C LEU A 24 1.19 -2.57 -2.63
N THR A 25 0.23 -2.67 -3.56
CA THR A 25 -0.90 -1.75 -3.62
C THR A 25 -1.82 -1.90 -2.40
N ALA A 26 -2.08 -3.15 -1.98
CA ALA A 26 -2.89 -3.45 -0.80
C ALA A 26 -2.21 -2.95 0.48
N ASP A 27 -0.89 -3.08 0.60
CA ASP A 27 -0.11 -2.60 1.74
C ASP A 27 -0.23 -1.07 1.89
N VAL A 28 -0.02 -0.32 0.80
CA VAL A 28 -0.22 1.14 0.76
C VAL A 28 -1.66 1.51 1.13
N SER A 29 -2.66 0.78 0.62
CA SER A 29 -4.07 1.04 0.97
C SER A 29 -4.35 0.78 2.45
N CYS A 30 -3.77 -0.26 3.03
CA CYS A 30 -3.92 -0.61 4.44
C CYS A 30 -3.31 0.47 5.33
N LEU A 31 -2.08 0.89 5.02
CA LEU A 31 -1.38 1.92 5.78
C LEU A 31 -2.11 3.27 5.76
N LYS A 32 -2.69 3.66 4.62
CA LYS A 32 -3.54 4.86 4.55
C LYS A 32 -4.73 4.79 5.51
N ALA A 33 -5.44 3.65 5.55
CA ALA A 33 -6.57 3.46 6.45
C ALA A 33 -6.15 3.50 7.93
N LEU A 34 -5.01 2.89 8.27
CA LEU A 34 -4.47 2.93 9.64
C LEU A 34 -4.03 4.33 10.05
N LEU A 35 -3.55 5.15 9.12
CA LEU A 35 -3.19 6.54 9.40
C LEU A 35 -4.42 7.43 9.64
N GLU A 36 -5.57 7.14 9.05
CA GLU A 36 -6.83 7.81 9.41
C GLU A 36 -7.18 7.53 10.88
N VAL A 37 -7.12 6.26 11.30
CA VAL A 37 -7.35 5.88 12.70
C VAL A 37 -6.32 6.56 13.62
N ARG A 38 -5.05 6.60 13.21
CA ARG A 38 -4.00 7.32 13.96
C ARG A 38 -4.36 8.81 14.14
N ASN A 39 -4.84 9.47 13.09
CA ASN A 39 -5.22 10.88 13.13
C ASN A 39 -6.39 11.11 14.09
N GLU A 40 -7.36 10.21 14.14
CA GLU A 40 -8.46 10.25 15.12
C GLU A 40 -7.95 10.15 16.57
N ILE A 41 -7.02 9.23 16.83
CA ILE A 41 -6.38 9.08 18.16
C ILE A 41 -5.68 10.39 18.58
N VAL A 42 -4.90 10.98 17.66
CA VAL A 42 -4.19 12.24 17.92
C VAL A 42 -5.18 13.40 18.13
N ALA A 43 -6.24 13.47 17.32
CA ALA A 43 -7.28 14.49 17.44
C ALA A 43 -8.05 14.40 18.77
N ALA A 44 -8.18 13.19 19.33
CA ALA A 44 -8.73 12.97 20.66
C ALA A 44 -7.76 13.36 21.81
N GLY A 45 -6.56 13.84 21.50
CA GLY A 45 -5.54 14.22 22.48
C GLY A 45 -4.74 13.04 23.04
N HIS A 46 -4.83 11.86 22.41
CA HIS A 46 -4.08 10.68 22.80
C HIS A 46 -2.81 10.51 21.96
N THR A 47 -1.84 9.79 22.50
CA THR A 47 -0.63 9.40 21.76
C THR A 47 -0.83 7.99 21.19
N PRO A 48 -0.73 7.80 19.85
CA PRO A 48 -0.81 6.47 19.24
C PRO A 48 0.26 5.53 19.79
N SER A 49 -0.05 4.24 19.90
CA SER A 49 0.94 3.23 20.29
C SER A 49 1.97 3.02 19.18
N MET A 50 3.11 2.43 19.54
CA MET A 50 4.15 2.03 18.57
C MET A 50 3.68 0.97 17.57
N GLU A 51 2.55 0.30 17.85
CA GLU A 51 1.95 -0.68 16.93
C GLU A 51 1.11 -0.02 15.83
N VAL A 52 0.70 1.24 16.03
CA VAL A 52 0.00 2.01 15.00
C VAL A 52 1.03 2.54 14.00
N PRO A 53 0.91 2.21 12.71
CA PRO A 53 1.86 2.67 11.69
C PRO A 53 2.01 4.19 11.69
N SER A 54 3.23 4.62 11.44
CA SER A 54 3.60 6.02 11.30
C SER A 54 3.48 6.49 9.85
N PRO A 55 3.44 7.82 9.61
CA PRO A 55 3.52 8.36 8.25
C PRO A 55 4.75 7.86 7.47
N HIS A 56 5.88 7.62 8.17
CA HIS A 56 7.09 7.09 7.55
C HIS A 56 6.92 5.67 6.99
N ASP A 57 6.10 4.83 7.64
CA ASP A 57 5.81 3.49 7.14
C ASP A 57 5.02 3.55 5.82
N LEU A 58 4.10 4.51 5.70
CA LEU A 58 3.39 4.76 4.45
C LEU A 58 4.34 5.26 3.35
N ASP A 59 5.22 6.20 3.65
CA ASP A 59 6.20 6.70 2.68
C ASP A 59 7.08 5.55 2.15
N ALA A 60 7.60 4.70 3.05
CA ALA A 60 8.39 3.54 2.68
C ALA A 60 7.61 2.53 1.81
N ALA A 61 6.31 2.31 2.08
CA ALA A 61 5.47 1.44 1.28
C ALA A 61 5.18 2.04 -0.11
N ILE A 62 4.95 3.35 -0.20
CA ILE A 62 4.78 4.07 -1.47
C ILE A 62 6.05 3.95 -2.31
N GLU A 63 7.23 4.14 -1.71
CA GLU A 63 8.51 4.00 -2.41
C GLU A 63 8.69 2.59 -2.97
N LYS A 64 8.38 1.54 -2.18
CA LYS A 64 8.44 0.15 -2.65
C LYS A 64 7.48 -0.10 -3.82
N LEU A 65 6.26 0.43 -3.75
CA LEU A 65 5.29 0.31 -4.83
C LEU A 65 5.77 1.02 -6.11
N LEU A 66 6.30 2.24 -5.99
CA LEU A 66 6.83 3.01 -7.12
C LEU A 66 8.08 2.37 -7.74
N ALA A 67 8.90 1.72 -6.93
CA ALA A 67 10.09 1.01 -7.40
C ALA A 67 9.74 -0.32 -8.10
N HIS A 68 8.56 -0.88 -7.86
CA HIS A 68 8.12 -2.14 -8.47
C HIS A 68 7.82 -1.96 -9.95
N LYS A 69 8.38 -2.85 -10.77
CA LYS A 69 8.19 -2.82 -12.23
C LYS A 69 7.42 -4.06 -12.67
N LEU A 70 6.31 -3.83 -13.35
CA LEU A 70 5.60 -4.86 -14.08
C LEU A 70 6.44 -5.29 -15.29
N ARG A 71 6.77 -6.58 -15.37
CA ARG A 71 7.56 -7.16 -16.46
C ARG A 71 6.62 -7.93 -17.39
N ARG A 72 6.61 -7.57 -18.67
CA ARG A 72 5.88 -8.36 -19.66
C ARG A 72 6.42 -9.78 -19.69
N ARG A 73 5.49 -10.74 -19.79
CA ARG A 73 5.84 -12.14 -20.04
C ARG A 73 6.65 -12.23 -21.36
N PRO A 74 7.79 -12.93 -21.39
CA PRO A 74 8.55 -13.14 -22.61
C PRO A 74 7.80 -14.01 -23.62
#